data_AF-A0A0C3P731-F1
#
_entry.id   AF-A0A0C3P731-F1
#
_cell.length_a   1.000
_cell.length_b   1.000
_cell.length_c   1.000
_cell.angle_alpha   90.00
_cell.angle_beta   90.00
_cell.angle_gamma   90.00
#
_symmetry.space_group_name_H-M   'P 1'
#
loop_
_entity.id
_entity.type
_entity.pdbx_description
1 polymer ?
#
loop_
_entity_poly.entity_id
_entity_poly.type
_entity_poly.pdbx_seq_one_letter_code
_entity_poly.pdbx_strand_id
1 'polypeptide(L)' 'HRTTPFHQDPHSRSNWYDMLVMVSDYEDCVLDIPTLGLQFLYNPGTVVAFSGQLLRHGVSSVGGN' A
#
# COMPACT_ATOMS: atom_id res chain seq x y z
N HIS A 1 3.59 -8.80 13.90
CA HIS A 1 3.04 -7.63 13.21
C HIS A 1 3.83 -7.39 11.93
N ARG A 2 3.21 -7.48 10.74
CA ARG A 2 3.89 -7.21 9.46
C ARG A 2 3.45 -5.83 8.98
N THR A 3 4.40 -4.91 8.91
CA THR A 3 4.23 -3.55 8.41
C THR A 3 5.28 -3.28 7.35
N THR A 4 4.87 -2.61 6.28
CA THR A 4 5.84 -1.99 5.38
C THR A 4 6.05 -0.55 5.84
N PRO A 5 7.30 -0.12 6.07
CA PRO A 5 7.56 1.27 6.40
C PRO A 5 7.13 2.16 5.23
N PHE A 6 6.74 3.40 5.53
CA PHE A 6 6.38 4.33 4.47
C PHE A 6 7.55 4.62 3.54
N HIS A 7 7.38 4.29 2.25
CA HIS A 7 8.40 4.42 1.23
C HIS A 7 7.80 4.93 -0.08
N GLN A 8 8.68 5.30 -1.00
CA GLN A 8 8.39 5.48 -2.42
C GLN A 8 9.20 4.44 -3.18
N ASP A 9 8.82 4.17 -4.42
CA ASP A 9 9.53 3.27 -5.32
C ASP A 9 10.45 4.08 -6.24
N PRO A 10 11.70 4.36 -5.84
CA PRO A 10 12.58 5.27 -6.60
C PRO A 10 12.93 4.75 -8.00
N HIS A 11 12.81 3.44 -8.21
CA HIS A 11 13.08 2.78 -9.49
C HIS A 11 11.86 2.75 -10.43
N SER A 12 10.68 3.16 -9.96
CA SER A 12 9.50 3.36 -10.81
C SER A 12 9.62 4.67 -11.61
N ARG A 13 8.82 4.83 -12.67
CA ARG A 13 8.73 6.10 -13.41
C ARG A 13 7.49 6.87 -12.96
N SER A 14 7.59 8.19 -12.89
CA SER A 14 6.51 9.05 -12.42
C SER A 14 5.22 8.93 -13.23
N ASN A 15 5.33 8.57 -14.50
CA ASN A 15 4.18 8.34 -15.39
C ASN A 15 3.75 6.87 -15.48
N TRP A 16 4.30 5.99 -14.63
CA TRP A 16 3.91 4.58 -14.52
C TRP A 16 3.03 4.37 -13.30
N TYR A 17 2.15 3.38 -13.42
CA TYR A 17 1.39 2.85 -12.29
C TYR A 17 2.01 1.53 -11.85
N ASP A 18 2.36 1.47 -10.57
CA ASP A 18 2.69 0.25 -9.85
C ASP A 18 1.39 -0.39 -9.36
N MET A 19 1.26 -1.71 -9.53
CA MET A 19 0.08 -2.47 -9.09
C MET A 19 0.40 -3.24 -7.82
N LEU A 20 -0.32 -2.93 -6.74
CA LEU A 20 -0.30 -3.70 -5.50
C LEU A 20 -1.51 -4.63 -5.46
N VAL A 21 -1.26 -5.90 -5.18
CA VAL A 21 -2.29 -6.95 -5.05
C VAL A 21 -2.19 -7.59 -3.68
N MET A 22 -3.30 -7.65 -2.95
CA MET A 22 -3.37 -8.37 -1.67
C MET A 22 -3.73 -9.84 -1.90
N VAL A 23 -2.74 -10.72 -1.72
CA VAL A 23 -2.85 -12.18 -2.00
C VAL A 23 -2.89 -13.03 -0.73
N SER A 24 -2.66 -12.46 0.45
CA SER A 24 -2.71 -13.22 1.71
C SER A 24 -4.14 -13.41 2.23
N ASP A 25 -4.29 -14.12 3.34
CA ASP A 25 -5.50 -14.30 4.13
C ASP A 25 -5.60 -13.33 5.34
N TYR A 26 -4.62 -12.43 5.49
CA TYR A 26 -4.70 -11.37 6.50
C TYR A 26 -5.83 -10.39 6.19
N GLU A 27 -6.77 -10.29 7.11
CA GLU A 27 -7.81 -9.26 7.11
C GLU A 27 -7.34 -8.00 7.85
N ASP A 28 -8.10 -6.92 7.68
CA ASP A 28 -7.88 -5.62 8.35
C ASP A 28 -6.50 -5.02 8.08
N CYS A 29 -6.01 -5.18 6.84
CA CYS A 29 -4.84 -4.46 6.37
C CYS A 29 -5.26 -3.07 5.88
N VAL A 30 -4.43 -2.07 6.16
CA VAL A 30 -4.65 -0.69 5.75
C VAL A 30 -3.51 -0.28 4.85
N LEU A 31 -3.85 0.18 3.64
CA LEU A 31 -2.94 0.91 2.76
C LEU A 31 -3.07 2.40 3.05
N ASP A 32 -1.97 2.98 3.52
CA ASP A 32 -1.83 4.41 3.77
C ASP A 32 -1.11 5.08 2.59
N ILE A 33 -1.66 6.19 2.10
CA ILE A 33 -1.01 7.08 1.13
C ILE A 33 -0.93 8.50 1.73
N PRO A 34 0.08 8.78 2.59
CA PRO A 34 0.17 10.05 3.31
C PRO A 34 0.27 11.28 2.41
N THR A 35 0.86 11.12 1.22
CA THR A 35 0.98 12.20 0.21
C THR A 35 -0.38 12.79 -0.18
N LEU A 36 -1.45 11.97 -0.10
CA LEU A 36 -2.82 12.36 -0.42
C LEU A 36 -3.71 12.43 0.82
N GLY A 37 -3.21 12.06 2.00
CA GLY A 37 -4.03 11.94 3.22
C GLY A 37 -5.10 10.85 3.13
N LEU A 38 -4.87 9.81 2.33
CA LEU A 38 -5.84 8.73 2.08
C LEU A 38 -5.46 7.44 2.81
N GLN A 39 -6.49 6.72 3.25
CA GLN A 39 -6.40 5.38 3.83
C GLN A 39 -7.45 4.48 3.18
N PHE A 40 -7.05 3.25 2.88
CA PHE A 40 -7.91 2.25 2.27
C PHE A 40 -7.82 0.94 3.04
N LEU A 41 -8.96 0.26 3.22
CA LEU A 41 -8.93 -1.16 3.55
C LEU A 41 -8.31 -1.91 2.37
N TYR A 42 -7.30 -2.71 2.68
CA TYR A 42 -6.45 -3.42 1.74
C TYR A 42 -6.50 -4.92 2.03
N ASN A 43 -7.72 -5.46 2.00
CA ASN A 43 -8.03 -6.85 2.33
C ASN A 43 -7.82 -7.79 1.12
N PRO A 44 -7.83 -9.12 1.33
CA PRO A 44 -7.62 -10.09 0.26
C PRO A 44 -8.51 -9.85 -0.96
N GLY A 45 -7.93 -9.90 -2.16
CA GLY A 45 -8.63 -9.59 -3.41
C GLY A 45 -8.65 -8.11 -3.81
N THR A 46 -8.09 -7.22 -2.99
CA THR A 46 -7.91 -5.81 -3.35
C THR A 46 -6.75 -5.64 -4.34
N VAL A 47 -6.99 -4.86 -5.39
CA VAL A 47 -5.96 -4.38 -6.33
C VAL A 47 -5.97 -2.86 -6.32
N VAL A 48 -4.81 -2.25 -6.11
CA VAL A 48 -4.63 -0.80 -6.18
C VAL A 48 -3.52 -0.48 -7.18
N ALA A 49 -3.78 0.48 -8.08
CA ALA A 49 -2.80 0.97 -9.03
C ALA A 49 -2.53 2.45 -8.77
N PHE A 50 -1.26 2.81 -8.54
CA PHE A 50 -0.84 4.19 -8.35
C PHE A 50 0.65 4.35 -8.67
N SER A 51 1.16 5.58 -8.83
CA SER A 51 2.60 5.77 -9.06
C SER A 51 3.38 5.66 -7.75
N GLY A 52 4.15 4.60 -7.57
CA GLY A 52 5.00 4.36 -6.41
C GLY A 52 6.15 5.35 -6.30
N GLN A 53 6.61 5.91 -7.44
CA GLN A 53 7.61 6.99 -7.43
C GLN A 53 7.03 8.28 -6.85
N LEU A 54 5.79 8.64 -7.19
CA LEU A 54 5.18 9.90 -6.74
C LEU A 54 4.57 9.80 -5.36
N LEU A 55 3.94 8.67 -5.03
CA LEU A 55 3.14 8.54 -3.83
C LEU A 55 3.88 7.70 -2.79
N ARG A 56 4.27 8.37 -1.70
CA ARG A 56 4.72 7.68 -0.49
C ARG A 56 3.56 6.83 0.04
N HIS A 57 3.82 5.56 0.31
CA HIS A 57 2.82 4.59 0.72
C HIS A 57 3.38 3.55 1.69
N GLY A 58 2.50 2.86 2.41
CA GLY A 58 2.84 1.77 3.32
C GLY A 58 1.60 0.97 3.71
N VAL A 59 1.81 -0.25 4.19
CA VAL A 59 0.76 -1.18 4.60
C VAL A 59 0.98 -1.58 6.05
N SER A 60 -0.09 -1.51 6.84
CA SER A 60 -0.12 -2.01 8.21
C SER A 60 -1.24 -3.03 8.39
N SER A 61 -1.04 -4.00 9.29
CA SER A 61 -2.13 -4.87 9.77
C SER A 61 -2.68 -4.27 11.06
N VAL A 62 -4.00 -4.15 11.19
CA VAL A 62 -4.61 -3.71 12.45
C VAL A 62 -4.68 -4.88 13.46
N GLY A 63 -4.60 -6.13 12.97
CA GLY A 63 -4.59 -7.34 13.77
C GLY A 63 -3.21 -7.95 14.00
N GLY A 64 -2.60 -7.63 15.13
CA GLY A 64 -1.46 -8.39 15.65
C GLY A 64 -1.21 -8.02 17.11
N ASN A 65 -1.77 -8.82 18.02
CA ASN A 65 -1.36 -8.84 19.43
C ASN A 65 0.07 -9.38 19.55
#